data_AF-A0A352WN84-F1
#
_entry.id   AF-A0A352WN84-F1
#
_cell.length_a   1.000
_cell.length_b   1.000
_cell.length_c   1.000
_cell.angle_alpha   90.00
_cell.angle_beta   90.00
_cell.angle_gamma   90.00
#
_symmetry.space_group_name_H-M   'P 1'
#
loop_
_entity.id
_entity.type
_entity.pdbx_description
1 polymer ?
#
loop_
_entity_poly.entity_id
_entity_poly.type
_entity_poly.pdbx_seq_one_letter_code
_entity_poly.pdbx_strand_id
1 'polypeptide(L)' 'MRSFILILIAILISIFSSAQTTASFEASDSSYVRLVLFDGTSRMGELIESSDSEIVIETMQLGVVRVPKYLVKG' A
#
# COMPACT_ATOMS: atom_id res chain seq x y z
N MET A 1 13.78 19.01 48.19
CA MET A 1 12.76 17.99 47.82
C MET A 1 12.02 18.30 46.51
N ARG A 2 11.76 19.57 46.16
CA ARG A 2 11.12 19.96 44.89
C ARG A 2 11.89 19.57 43.62
N SER A 3 13.23 19.71 43.61
CA SER A 3 14.03 19.38 42.41
C SER A 3 14.11 17.89 42.08
N PHE A 4 14.03 17.01 43.08
CA PHE A 4 13.99 15.56 42.87
C PHE A 4 12.70 15.09 42.19
N ILE A 5 11.57 15.76 42.50
CA ILE A 5 10.27 15.46 41.89
C ILE A 5 10.26 15.84 40.41
N LEU A 6 10.91 16.94 40.04
CA LEU A 6 10.99 17.39 38.65
C LEU A 6 11.83 16.46 37.77
N ILE A 7 12.92 15.90 38.31
CA ILE A 7 13.77 14.92 37.60
C ILE A 7 12.99 13.61 37.37
N LEU A 8 12.21 13.16 38.36
CA LEU A 8 11.39 11.95 38.23
C LEU A 8 10.32 12.11 37.12
N ILE A 9 9.69 13.28 37.03
CA ILE A 9 8.70 13.58 35.99
C ILE A 9 9.34 13.63 34.60
N ALA A 10 10.53 14.22 34.47
CA ALA A 10 11.25 14.27 33.19
C ALA A 10 11.63 12.89 32.66
N ILE A 11 11.99 11.95 33.54
CA ILE A 11 12.29 10.55 33.18
C ILE A 11 11.03 9.81 32.72
N LEU A 12 9.86 10.10 33.30
CA LEU A 12 8.62 9.44 32.90
C LEU A 12 8.17 9.81 31.47
N ILE A 13 8.48 11.03 31.01
CA ILE A 13 8.08 11.53 29.69
C ILE A 13 8.92 10.93 28.57
N SER A 14 10.18 10.55 28.83
CA SER A 14 11.06 9.99 27.79
C SER A 14 10.72 8.57 27.36
N ILE A 15 9.93 7.84 28.16
CA ILE A 15 9.53 6.45 27.89
C ILE A 15 8.43 6.37 26.83
N PHE A 16 7.70 7.46 26.57
CA PHE A 16 6.56 7.47 25.63
C PHE A 16 6.92 7.78 24.17
N SER A 17 8.20 8.02 23.83
CA SER A 17 8.61 8.51 22.51
C SER A 17 9.13 7.45 21.53
N SER A 18 9.13 6.15 21.86
CA SER A 18 9.74 5.12 21.00
C SER A 18 8.86 3.91 20.69
N ALA A 19 7.54 4.09 20.67
CA ALA A 19 6.64 3.16 19.98
C ALA A 19 6.32 3.68 18.58
N GLN A 20 7.34 3.88 17.74
CA GLN A 20 7.10 3.87 16.29
C GLN A 20 6.90 2.40 15.92
N THR A 21 5.64 1.98 15.92
CA THR A 21 5.22 0.81 15.15
C THR A 21 5.39 1.20 13.69
N THR A 22 6.60 0.99 13.16
CA THR A 22 6.73 0.65 11.75
C THR A 22 5.92 -0.62 11.60
N ALA A 23 4.63 -0.46 11.27
CA ALA A 23 3.92 -1.51 10.58
C ALA A 23 4.82 -1.77 9.37
N SER A 24 5.60 -2.85 9.45
CA SER A 24 6.08 -3.50 8.25
C SER A 24 4.81 -3.80 7.50
N PHE A 25 4.44 -2.91 6.56
CA PHE A 25 3.79 -3.35 5.35
C PHE A 25 4.74 -4.44 4.87
N GLU A 26 4.42 -5.69 5.21
CA GLU A 26 4.87 -6.79 4.39
C GLU A 26 4.45 -6.34 3.00
N ALA A 27 5.44 -5.95 2.20
CA ALA A 27 5.23 -5.72 0.79
C ALA A 27 4.77 -7.09 0.30
N SER A 28 3.45 -7.33 0.32
CA SER A 28 2.86 -8.41 -0.44
C SER A 28 3.43 -8.20 -1.82
N ASP A 29 4.19 -9.16 -2.33
CA ASP A 29 4.91 -9.07 -3.61
C ASP A 29 4.00 -8.42 -4.65
N SER A 30 4.09 -7.09 -4.78
CA SER A 30 3.08 -6.31 -5.46
C SER A 30 3.42 -6.40 -6.92
N SER A 31 2.73 -7.29 -7.61
CA SER A 31 3.00 -7.55 -9.01
C SER A 31 2.49 -6.37 -9.83
N TYR A 32 3.36 -5.41 -10.13
CA TYR A 32 3.04 -4.33 -11.06
C TYR A 32 2.95 -4.86 -12.48
N VAL A 33 1.78 -4.68 -13.11
CA VAL A 33 1.49 -5.19 -14.45
C VAL A 33 1.08 -4.06 -15.39
N ARG A 34 1.53 -4.17 -16.64
CA ARG A 34 1.06 -3.35 -17.75
C ARG A 34 0.04 -4.15 -18.55
N LEU A 35 -1.22 -3.75 -18.49
CA LEU A 35 -2.27 -4.27 -19.35
C LEU A 35 -2.25 -3.50 -20.66
N VAL A 36 -2.07 -4.21 -21.78
CA VAL A 36 -2.25 -3.67 -23.13
C VAL A 36 -3.65 -4.04 -23.59
N LEU A 37 -4.45 -3.05 -23.94
CA LEU A 37 -5.83 -3.24 -24.37
C LEU A 37 -5.92 -3.44 -25.89
N PHE A 38 -7.03 -3.99 -26.36
CA PHE A 38 -7.29 -4.18 -27.80
C PHE A 38 -7.35 -2.88 -28.60
N ASP A 39 -7.72 -1.77 -27.97
CA ASP A 39 -7.73 -0.44 -28.58
C ASP A 39 -6.33 0.17 -28.76
N GLY A 40 -5.29 -0.55 -28.34
CA GLY A 40 -3.90 -0.11 -28.39
C GLY A 40 -3.49 0.78 -27.21
N THR A 41 -4.41 1.10 -26.30
CA THR A 41 -4.07 1.81 -25.06
C THR A 41 -3.42 0.85 -24.06
N SER A 42 -2.71 1.40 -23.07
CA SER A 42 -2.13 0.60 -21.99
C SER A 42 -2.45 1.20 -20.63
N ARG A 43 -2.73 0.34 -19.65
CA ARG A 43 -2.92 0.71 -18.25
C ARG A 43 -1.88 0.03 -17.38
N MET A 44 -1.30 0.79 -16.47
CA MET A 44 -0.33 0.30 -15.49
C MET A 44 -0.98 0.32 -14.13
N GLY A 45 -0.80 -0.74 -13.36
CA GLY A 45 -1.29 -0.81 -11.99
C GLY A 45 -0.72 -2.01 -11.25
N GLU A 46 -1.02 -2.05 -9.97
CA GLU A 46 -0.74 -3.19 -9.11
C GLU A 46 -1.79 -4.26 -9.34
N LEU A 47 -1.37 -5.49 -9.62
CA LEU A 47 -2.28 -6.61 -9.80
C LEU A 47 -2.86 -7.03 -8.46
N ILE A 48 -4.16 -6.84 -8.29
CA ILE A 48 -4.89 -7.32 -7.11
C ILE A 48 -5.41 -8.74 -7.37
N GLU A 49 -6.02 -8.96 -8.54
CA GLU A 49 -6.68 -10.23 -8.85
C GLU A 49 -6.62 -10.52 -10.36
N SER A 50 -6.44 -11.79 -10.71
CA SER A 50 -6.53 -12.28 -12.10
C SER A 50 -7.43 -13.52 -12.11
N SER A 51 -8.69 -13.34 -12.49
CA SER A 51 -9.66 -14.43 -12.68
C SER A 51 -9.75 -14.82 -14.15
N ASP A 52 -10.46 -15.89 -14.49
CA ASP A 52 -10.63 -16.32 -15.88
C ASP A 52 -11.41 -15.31 -16.76
N SER A 53 -12.17 -14.41 -16.14
CA SER A 53 -13.02 -13.45 -16.85
C SER A 53 -12.49 -12.01 -16.80
N GLU A 54 -11.78 -11.64 -15.74
CA GLU A 54 -11.37 -10.27 -15.48
C GLU A 54 -10.02 -10.18 -14.75
N ILE A 55 -9.35 -9.05 -14.97
CA ILE A 55 -8.12 -8.67 -14.28
C ILE A 55 -8.41 -7.38 -13.49
N VAL A 56 -8.15 -7.42 -12.19
CA VAL A 56 -8.35 -6.29 -11.29
C VAL A 56 -6.99 -5.68 -10.98
N ILE A 57 -6.82 -4.41 -11.35
CA ILE A 57 -5.62 -3.64 -11.06
C ILE A 57 -5.95 -2.42 -10.20
N GLU A 58 -5.06 -2.05 -9.30
CA GLU A 58 -5.12 -0.77 -8.61
C GLU A 58 -4.20 0.23 -9.29
N THR A 59 -4.76 1.42 -9.56
CA THR A 59 -4.06 2.51 -10.22
C THR A 59 -4.05 3.72 -9.29
N MET A 60 -2.93 4.46 -9.28
CA MET A 60 -2.81 5.68 -8.47
C MET A 60 -3.82 6.78 -8.86
N GLN A 61 -4.34 6.74 -10.09
CA GLN A 61 -5.21 7.79 -10.64
C GLN A 61 -6.70 7.51 -10.46
N LEU A 62 -7.11 6.25 -10.60
CA LEU A 62 -8.53 5.85 -10.62
C LEU A 62 -8.89 4.89 -9.47
N GLY A 63 -7.92 4.51 -8.65
CA GLY A 63 -8.09 3.46 -7.64
C GLY A 63 -8.22 2.08 -8.29
N VAL A 64 -9.09 1.24 -7.73
CA VAL A 64 -9.33 -0.13 -8.18
C VAL A 64 -10.13 -0.14 -9.49
N VAL A 65 -9.54 -0.73 -10.53
CA VAL A 65 -10.10 -0.84 -11.88
C VAL A 65 -10.22 -2.30 -12.27
N ARG A 66 -11.43 -2.72 -12.67
CA ARG A 66 -11.69 -4.05 -13.22
C ARG A 66 -11.64 -4.00 -14.75
N VAL A 67 -10.79 -4.82 -15.34
CA VAL A 67 -10.60 -4.92 -16.80
C VAL A 67 -10.98 -6.32 -17.27
N PRO A 68 -12.06 -6.48 -18.04
CA PRO A 68 -12.42 -7.76 -18.63
C PRO A 68 -11.30 -8.33 -19.52
N LYS A 69 -11.01 -9.63 -19.43
CA LYS A 69 -9.91 -10.27 -20.18
C LYS A 69 -10.10 -10.19 -21.70
N TYR A 70 -11.33 -10.16 -22.19
CA TYR A 70 -11.59 -9.99 -23.63
C TYR A 70 -11.18 -8.61 -24.16
N LEU A 71 -10.92 -7.63 -23.28
CA LEU A 71 -10.38 -6.33 -23.64
C LEU A 71 -8.85 -6.27 -23.57
N VAL A 72 -8.21 -7.28 -22.99
CA VAL A 72 -6.75 -7.36 -22.85
C VAL A 72 -6.18 -8.13 -24.03
N LYS A 73 -5.15 -7.54 -24.65
CA LYS A 73 -4.40 -8.18 -25.72
C LYS A 73 -3.46 -9.21 -25.12
N GLY A 74 -3.72 -10.49 -25.42
CA GLY A 74 -2.87 -11.64 -25.05
C GLY A 74 -1.57 -11.70 -25.83
#